data_AF-T0XY80-F1
#
_entry.id   AF-T0XY80-F1
#
_cell.length_a   1.000
_cell.length_b   1.000
_cell.length_c   1.000
_cell.angle_alpha   90.00
_cell.angle_beta   90.00
_cell.angle_gamma   90.00
#
_symmetry.space_group_name_H-M   'P 1'
#
loop_
_entity.id
_entity.type
_entity.pdbx_description
1 polymer ?
#
loop_
_entity_poly.entity_id
_entity_poly.type
_entity_poly.pdbx_seq_one_letter_code
_entity_poly.pdbx_strand_id
1 'polypeptide(L)'
;MLYAVTLSGRADRMIDQACRLRDAGANAYLVSPIACGFSVMETLASHPDTKLPVFAHPAMAGALGGPPDYGFDYRVLLGTLMIHGGADAVLYPTAAGSLPIDPETERDLRENLVASGLAPVPSAGLHPGALPRFLAPGENRIILNAGTGLMDHPGGPAAGVRAFHEALLRFRAGESLAPESLPEGPLRQALWKWGR
;
A
#
# COMPACT_ATOMS: atom_id res chain seq x y z
N MET A 1 1.58 -11.44 -11.13
CA MET A 1 2.07 -11.06 -9.79
C MET A 1 3.16 -10.01 -9.99
N LEU A 2 3.07 -8.87 -9.29
CA LEU A 2 4.13 -7.87 -9.27
C LEU A 2 5.11 -8.18 -8.13
N TYR A 3 6.39 -7.91 -8.35
CA TYR A 3 7.44 -7.87 -7.35
C TYR A 3 8.07 -6.47 -7.39
N ALA A 4 7.58 -5.60 -6.50
CA ALA A 4 8.07 -4.23 -6.38
C ALA A 4 9.44 -4.23 -5.68
N VAL A 5 10.51 -4.26 -6.48
CA VAL A 5 11.88 -4.27 -5.96
C VAL A 5 12.27 -2.87 -5.50
N THR A 6 12.92 -2.78 -4.33
CA THR A 6 13.43 -1.49 -3.84
C THR A 6 14.48 -0.95 -4.80
N LEU A 7 14.23 0.25 -5.33
CA LEU A 7 15.21 1.00 -6.10
C LEU A 7 15.80 2.10 -5.21
N SER A 8 17.10 1.99 -4.95
CA SER A 8 17.85 2.90 -4.07
C SER A 8 19.29 3.03 -4.54
N GLY A 9 19.95 4.10 -4.11
CA GLY A 9 21.32 4.40 -4.49
C GLY A 9 21.53 5.90 -4.61
N ARG A 10 22.63 6.27 -5.27
CA ARG A 10 22.92 7.69 -5.56
C ARG A 10 22.05 8.17 -6.72
N ALA A 11 21.55 9.41 -6.62
CA ALA A 11 20.69 10.01 -7.63
C ALA A 11 21.30 10.00 -9.04
N ASP A 12 22.62 10.21 -9.17
CA ASP A 12 23.34 10.20 -10.45
C ASP A 12 23.41 8.82 -11.13
N ARG A 13 23.00 7.75 -10.45
CA ARG A 13 23.02 6.37 -10.94
C ARG A 13 21.64 5.75 -11.06
N MET A 14 20.58 6.49 -10.76
CA MET A 14 19.25 5.90 -10.61
C MET A 14 18.70 5.35 -11.92
N ILE A 15 18.97 6.01 -13.06
CA ILE A 15 18.57 5.51 -14.39
C ILE A 15 19.29 4.20 -14.68
N ASP A 16 20.61 4.16 -14.53
CA ASP A 16 21.41 2.94 -14.74
C ASP A 16 20.92 1.79 -13.86
N GLN A 17 20.60 2.07 -12.59
CA GLN A 17 20.08 1.08 -11.66
C GLN A 17 18.69 0.59 -12.06
N ALA A 18 17.79 1.48 -12.45
CA ALA A 18 16.45 1.11 -12.93
C ALA A 18 16.54 0.22 -14.19
N CYS A 19 17.36 0.60 -15.18
CA CYS A 19 17.61 -0.22 -16.36
C CYS A 19 18.15 -1.60 -16.00
N ARG A 20 19.13 -1.69 -15.09
CA ARG A 20 19.67 -2.97 -14.62
C ARG A 20 18.63 -3.84 -13.93
N LEU A 21 17.76 -3.26 -13.10
CA LEU A 21 16.68 -4.00 -12.44
C LEU A 21 15.65 -4.51 -13.45
N ARG A 22 15.24 -3.67 -14.39
CA ARG A 22 14.36 -4.04 -15.50
C ARG A 22 14.96 -5.18 -16.32
N ASP A 23 16.23 -5.08 -16.71
CA ASP A 23 16.93 -6.10 -17.49
C ASP A 23 17.09 -7.42 -16.71
N ALA A 24 17.13 -7.35 -15.37
CA ALA A 24 17.08 -8.51 -14.48
C ALA A 24 15.67 -9.06 -14.24
N GLY A 25 14.63 -8.49 -14.88
CA GLY A 25 13.25 -8.96 -14.80
C GLY A 25 12.37 -8.27 -13.76
N ALA A 26 12.78 -7.12 -13.23
CA ALA A 26 11.89 -6.30 -12.39
C ALA A 26 10.62 -5.93 -13.17
N ASN A 27 9.49 -5.90 -12.47
CA ASN A 27 8.19 -5.54 -13.06
C ASN A 27 7.45 -4.44 -12.29
N ALA A 28 8.07 -3.90 -11.24
CA ALA A 28 7.65 -2.71 -10.50
C ALA A 28 8.83 -2.22 -9.64
N TYR A 29 8.84 -0.93 -9.30
CA TYR A 29 9.78 -0.36 -8.34
C TYR A 29 9.07 0.04 -7.05
N LEU A 30 9.75 -0.16 -5.93
CA LEU A 30 9.43 0.49 -4.66
C LEU A 30 10.46 1.61 -4.46
N VAL A 31 9.98 2.85 -4.40
CA VAL A 31 10.82 4.06 -4.26
C VAL A 31 10.38 4.84 -3.05
N SER A 32 11.28 5.56 -2.37
CA SER A 32 10.94 6.47 -1.27
C SER A 32 11.20 7.92 -1.69
N PRO A 33 10.26 8.59 -2.37
CA PRO A 33 10.51 9.89 -3.02
C PRO A 33 10.91 10.98 -2.05
N ILE A 34 10.45 10.93 -0.80
CA ILE A 34 10.80 11.90 0.23
C ILE A 34 12.27 11.76 0.66
N ALA A 35 12.84 10.55 0.57
CA ALA A 35 14.23 10.28 0.91
C ALA A 35 15.18 10.50 -0.28
N CYS A 36 14.77 10.11 -1.50
CA CYS A 36 15.63 10.19 -2.69
C CYS A 36 15.36 11.40 -3.60
N GLY A 37 14.30 12.15 -3.34
CA GLY A 37 13.85 13.31 -4.13
C GLY A 37 12.71 12.97 -5.10
N PHE A 38 11.74 13.88 -5.22
CA PHE A 38 10.60 13.74 -6.15
C PHE A 38 11.03 13.74 -7.62
N SER A 39 12.09 14.47 -7.97
CA SER A 39 12.66 14.49 -9.33
C SER A 39 13.17 13.11 -9.77
N VAL A 40 13.61 12.28 -8.82
CA VAL A 40 13.96 10.89 -9.12
C VAL A 40 12.73 10.09 -9.52
N MET A 41 11.63 10.22 -8.80
CA MET A 41 10.37 9.56 -9.15
C MET A 41 9.84 10.03 -10.52
N GLU A 42 9.87 11.34 -10.76
CA GLU A 42 9.49 11.93 -12.05
C GLU A 42 10.35 11.40 -13.21
N THR A 43 11.67 11.28 -12.98
CA THR A 43 12.59 10.69 -13.96
C THR A 43 12.22 9.24 -14.25
N LEU A 44 11.92 8.45 -13.23
CA LEU A 44 11.52 7.04 -13.40
C LEU A 44 10.22 6.88 -14.18
N ALA A 45 9.24 7.78 -13.93
CA ALA A 45 7.94 7.76 -14.59
C ALA A 45 8.01 8.24 -16.05
N SER A 46 8.88 9.21 -16.36
CA SER A 46 8.94 9.85 -17.68
C SER A 46 9.97 9.22 -18.64
N HIS A 47 11.10 8.72 -18.11
CA HIS A 47 12.20 8.23 -18.94
C HIS A 47 11.83 6.91 -19.63
N PRO A 48 11.97 6.80 -20.97
CA PRO A 48 11.46 5.65 -21.73
C PRO A 48 12.07 4.31 -21.29
N ASP A 49 13.34 4.31 -20.91
CA ASP A 49 14.03 3.08 -20.47
C ASP A 49 13.70 2.64 -19.05
N THR A 50 13.07 3.48 -18.23
CA THR A 50 12.78 3.14 -16.83
C THR A 50 11.30 2.84 -16.59
N LYS A 51 10.46 2.83 -17.63
CA LYS A 51 9.00 2.68 -17.47
C LYS A 51 8.61 1.30 -16.92
N LEU A 52 8.42 1.24 -15.61
CA LEU A 52 7.75 0.19 -14.86
C LEU A 52 6.86 0.84 -13.80
N PRO A 53 5.80 0.16 -13.30
CA PRO A 53 4.98 0.68 -12.23
C PRO A 53 5.78 1.15 -11.01
N VAL A 54 5.49 2.34 -10.51
CA VAL A 54 6.16 2.95 -9.35
C VAL A 54 5.26 2.92 -8.12
N PHE A 55 5.72 2.21 -7.10
CA PHE A 55 5.14 2.19 -5.76
C PHE A 55 5.90 3.21 -4.89
N ALA A 56 5.23 4.31 -4.55
CA ALA A 56 5.77 5.35 -3.69
C ALA A 56 5.59 4.98 -2.21
N HIS A 57 6.70 4.72 -1.52
CA HIS A 57 6.76 4.43 -0.09
C HIS A 57 6.88 5.74 0.72
N PRO A 58 6.14 5.89 1.84
CA PRO A 58 6.09 7.13 2.62
C PRO A 58 7.25 7.24 3.60
N ALA A 59 8.40 6.60 3.34
CA ALA A 59 9.54 6.68 4.25
C ALA A 59 9.96 8.15 4.38
N MET A 60 10.23 8.60 5.61
CA MET A 60 10.45 10.00 5.99
C MET A 60 9.21 10.91 6.01
N ALA A 61 8.03 10.48 5.55
CA ALA A 61 6.82 11.33 5.57
C ALA A 61 6.44 11.78 6.98
N GLY A 62 6.60 10.91 7.98
CA GLY A 62 6.29 11.22 9.38
C GLY A 62 7.12 12.35 9.97
N ALA A 63 8.36 12.55 9.49
CA ALA A 63 9.20 13.66 9.93
C ALA A 63 8.73 15.00 9.35
N LEU A 64 8.08 14.99 8.18
CA LEU A 64 7.66 16.18 7.46
C LEU A 64 6.18 16.53 7.66
N GLY A 65 5.31 15.56 7.94
CA GLY A 65 3.86 15.78 8.12
C GLY A 65 3.28 15.24 9.42
N GLY A 66 4.12 14.72 10.31
CA GLY A 66 3.70 14.25 11.64
C GLY A 66 3.38 15.37 12.64
N PRO A 67 4.16 16.47 12.72
CA PRO A 67 3.84 17.58 13.61
C PRO A 67 2.52 18.27 13.21
N PRO A 68 1.63 18.61 14.17
CA PRO A 68 0.33 19.21 13.85
C PRO A 68 0.43 20.65 13.32
N ASP A 69 1.42 21.41 13.80
CA ASP A 69 1.53 22.86 13.54
C ASP A 69 2.67 23.21 12.57
N TYR A 70 3.40 22.21 12.04
CA TYR A 70 4.59 22.43 11.21
C TYR A 70 4.71 21.40 10.08
N GLY A 71 5.43 21.79 9.04
CA GLY A 71 5.75 20.90 7.92
C GLY A 71 4.67 20.93 6.84
N PHE A 72 4.32 19.76 6.31
CA PHE A 72 3.41 19.61 5.18
C PHE A 72 2.27 18.67 5.53
N ASP A 73 1.07 19.01 5.07
CA ASP A 73 -0.08 18.13 5.16
C ASP A 73 0.15 16.82 4.40
N TYR A 74 -0.26 15.68 4.96
CA TYR A 74 -0.13 14.38 4.29
C TYR A 74 -0.88 14.34 2.94
N ARG A 75 -1.99 15.08 2.79
CA ARG A 75 -2.73 15.22 1.52
C ARG A 75 -1.85 15.84 0.43
N VAL A 76 -0.89 16.67 0.81
CA VAL A 76 0.10 17.23 -0.12
C VAL A 76 1.23 16.22 -0.35
N LEU A 77 1.87 15.74 0.72
CA LEU A 77 3.05 14.86 0.62
C LEU A 77 2.75 13.52 -0.06
N LEU A 78 1.66 12.87 0.32
CA LEU A 78 1.27 11.53 -0.12
C LEU A 78 0.12 11.56 -1.13
N GLY A 79 -0.44 12.74 -1.42
CA GLY A 79 -1.43 12.93 -2.47
C GLY A 79 -0.83 13.72 -3.62
N THR A 80 -0.97 15.05 -3.58
CA THR A 80 -0.62 15.96 -4.67
C THR A 80 0.78 15.71 -5.26
N LEU A 81 1.82 15.62 -4.41
CA LEU A 81 3.19 15.42 -4.90
C LEU A 81 3.40 14.03 -5.50
N MET A 82 2.72 13.00 -5.02
CA MET A 82 2.82 11.64 -5.55
C MET A 82 2.10 11.51 -6.89
N ILE A 83 0.90 12.12 -7.00
CA ILE A 83 0.11 12.18 -8.23
C ILE A 83 0.92 12.86 -9.34
N HIS A 84 1.46 14.05 -9.06
CA HIS A 84 2.19 14.81 -10.07
C HIS A 84 3.61 14.33 -10.31
N GLY A 85 4.22 13.62 -9.35
CA GLY A 85 5.54 13.03 -9.53
C GLY A 85 5.55 11.71 -10.30
N GLY A 86 4.38 11.19 -10.70
CA GLY A 86 4.27 10.02 -11.56
C GLY A 86 4.27 8.68 -10.83
N ALA A 87 3.78 8.62 -9.58
CA ALA A 87 3.53 7.34 -8.92
C ALA A 87 2.35 6.60 -9.58
N ASP A 88 2.38 5.27 -9.55
CA ASP A 88 1.24 4.42 -9.94
C ASP A 88 0.47 3.93 -8.71
N ALA A 89 1.18 3.70 -7.61
CA ALA A 89 0.63 3.25 -6.34
C ALA A 89 1.27 4.02 -5.19
N VAL A 90 0.48 4.46 -4.21
CA VAL A 90 0.98 5.24 -3.09
C VAL A 90 0.67 4.57 -1.77
N LEU A 91 1.72 4.23 -1.03
CA LEU A 91 1.62 3.71 0.32
C LEU A 91 1.44 4.86 1.30
N TYR A 92 0.50 4.71 2.23
CA TYR A 92 0.25 5.68 3.28
C TYR A 92 -0.18 4.98 4.58
N PRO A 93 0.15 5.56 5.76
CA PRO A 93 -0.30 5.04 7.04
C PRO A 93 -1.82 5.11 7.19
N THR A 94 -2.39 4.23 8.00
CA THR A 94 -3.83 4.21 8.31
C THR A 94 -4.08 4.63 9.75
N ALA A 95 -5.29 5.07 10.10
CA ALA A 95 -5.65 5.35 11.49
C ALA A 95 -5.65 4.10 12.39
N ALA A 96 -5.57 2.90 11.81
CA ALA A 96 -5.45 1.62 12.52
C ALA A 96 -3.98 1.19 12.75
N GLY A 97 -3.01 1.97 12.28
CA GLY A 97 -1.59 1.69 12.43
C GLY A 97 -0.98 2.14 13.77
N SER A 98 0.27 1.78 13.99
CA SER A 98 1.07 2.24 15.14
C SER A 98 1.44 3.73 15.07
N LEU A 99 1.44 4.30 13.86
CA LEU A 99 1.60 5.73 13.59
C LEU A 99 0.33 6.22 12.88
N PRO A 100 -0.77 6.40 13.63
CA PRO A 100 -2.06 6.70 13.04
C PRO A 100 -2.07 8.11 12.44
N ILE A 101 -2.74 8.25 11.30
CA ILE A 101 -3.14 9.54 10.77
C ILE A 101 -4.63 9.77 11.04
N ASP A 102 -5.05 11.03 10.96
CA ASP A 102 -6.45 11.40 11.10
C ASP A 102 -7.34 10.66 10.06
N PRO A 103 -8.51 10.11 10.45
CA PRO A 103 -9.38 9.36 9.54
C PRO A 103 -9.92 10.17 8.35
N GLU A 104 -10.13 11.48 8.52
CA GLU A 104 -10.53 12.36 7.41
C GLU A 104 -9.37 12.54 6.43
N THR A 105 -8.15 12.73 6.93
CA THR A 105 -6.95 12.72 6.09
C THR A 105 -6.77 11.40 5.33
N GLU A 106 -6.97 10.25 5.99
CA GLU A 106 -6.92 8.92 5.35
C GLU A 106 -7.96 8.78 4.22
N ARG A 107 -9.19 9.25 4.45
CA ARG A 107 -10.27 9.23 3.47
C ARG A 107 -9.95 10.14 2.29
N ASP A 108 -9.59 11.39 2.54
CA ASP A 108 -9.30 12.39 1.51
C ASP A 108 -8.15 11.93 0.60
N LEU A 109 -7.09 11.36 1.20
CA LEU A 109 -5.99 10.75 0.44
C LEU A 109 -6.46 9.64 -0.48
N ARG A 110 -7.21 8.67 0.06
CA ARG A 110 -7.72 7.53 -0.71
C ARG A 110 -8.56 8.01 -1.90
N GLU A 111 -9.51 8.91 -1.65
CA GLU A 111 -10.43 9.42 -2.68
C GLU A 111 -9.69 10.19 -3.77
N ASN A 112 -8.75 11.07 -3.39
CA ASN A 112 -7.96 11.85 -4.33
C ASN A 112 -7.05 10.96 -5.21
N LEU A 113 -6.42 9.94 -4.63
CA LEU A 113 -5.60 8.98 -5.37
C LEU A 113 -6.44 8.19 -6.37
N VAL A 114 -7.60 7.68 -5.95
CA VAL A 114 -8.52 6.96 -6.85
C VAL A 114 -9.00 7.84 -7.99
N ALA A 115 -9.42 9.08 -7.69
CA ALA A 115 -9.88 10.05 -8.68
C ALA A 115 -8.80 10.40 -9.70
N SER A 116 -7.54 10.41 -9.27
CA SER A 116 -6.37 10.69 -10.11
C SER A 116 -5.86 9.48 -10.90
N GLY A 117 -6.49 8.31 -10.77
CA GLY A 117 -6.10 7.11 -11.50
C GLY A 117 -5.06 6.23 -10.79
N LEU A 118 -4.58 6.64 -9.61
CA LEU A 118 -3.55 5.92 -8.86
C LEU A 118 -4.19 4.86 -7.94
N ALA A 119 -3.40 3.85 -7.57
CA ALA A 119 -3.79 2.84 -6.60
C ALA A 119 -3.42 3.30 -5.16
N PRO A 120 -4.40 3.57 -4.28
CA PRO A 120 -4.12 3.78 -2.86
C PRO A 120 -3.68 2.46 -2.23
N VAL A 121 -2.67 2.54 -1.37
CA VAL A 121 -2.10 1.38 -0.67
C VAL A 121 -2.08 1.63 0.85
N PRO A 122 -3.24 1.54 1.53
CA PRO A 122 -3.32 1.71 2.98
C PRO A 122 -2.41 0.68 3.67
N SER A 123 -1.53 1.17 4.53
CA SER A 123 -0.49 0.38 5.17
C SER A 123 -0.62 0.44 6.69
N ALA A 124 -0.55 -0.73 7.33
CA ALA A 124 -0.80 -1.01 8.75
C ALA A 124 -2.27 -1.31 9.13
N GLY A 125 -2.43 -2.19 10.12
CA GLY A 125 -3.73 -2.62 10.65
C GLY A 125 -4.51 -3.58 9.76
N LEU A 126 -3.91 -4.10 8.68
CA LEU A 126 -4.62 -4.94 7.72
C LEU A 126 -4.51 -6.44 8.04
N HIS A 127 -5.65 -7.05 8.39
CA HIS A 127 -5.89 -8.49 8.53
C HIS A 127 -7.24 -8.85 7.88
N PRO A 128 -7.57 -10.14 7.66
CA PRO A 128 -8.80 -10.52 6.95
C PRO A 128 -10.10 -9.96 7.54
N GLY A 129 -10.19 -9.82 8.86
CA GLY A 129 -11.35 -9.20 9.52
C GLY A 129 -11.47 -7.68 9.34
N ALA A 130 -10.39 -6.99 8.97
CA ALA A 130 -10.39 -5.54 8.80
C ALA A 130 -10.85 -5.09 7.40
N LEU A 131 -11.16 -6.01 6.48
CA LEU A 131 -11.58 -5.67 5.11
C LEU A 131 -12.72 -4.63 5.05
N PRO A 132 -13.79 -4.69 5.87
CA PRO A 132 -14.86 -3.70 5.82
C PRO A 132 -14.43 -2.26 6.13
N ARG A 133 -13.29 -2.06 6.81
CA ARG A 133 -12.71 -0.72 7.05
C ARG A 133 -12.11 -0.14 5.77
N PHE A 134 -11.50 -0.97 4.94
CA PHE A 134 -10.69 -0.55 3.79
C PHE A 134 -11.42 -0.65 2.46
N LEU A 135 -12.45 -1.51 2.39
CA LEU A 135 -13.22 -1.77 1.19
C LEU A 135 -14.67 -1.37 1.40
N ALA A 136 -15.22 -0.65 0.42
CA ALA A 136 -16.65 -0.56 0.22
C ALA A 136 -17.10 -1.68 -0.74
N PRO A 137 -18.37 -2.12 -0.70
CA PRO A 137 -18.91 -3.01 -1.71
C PRO A 137 -18.69 -2.46 -3.12
N GLY A 138 -18.06 -3.24 -3.99
CA GLY A 138 -17.75 -2.84 -5.38
C GLY A 138 -16.44 -2.07 -5.58
N GLU A 139 -15.75 -1.67 -4.51
CA GLU A 139 -14.44 -1.00 -4.60
C GLU A 139 -13.35 -2.00 -5.05
N ASN A 140 -12.64 -1.65 -6.12
CA ASN A 140 -11.63 -2.52 -6.76
C ASN A 140 -10.31 -1.79 -7.04
N ARG A 141 -10.18 -0.51 -6.66
CA ARG A 141 -9.05 0.34 -7.04
C ARG A 141 -8.00 0.50 -5.94
N ILE A 142 -8.07 -0.32 -4.90
CA ILE A 142 -7.16 -0.27 -3.74
C ILE A 142 -6.27 -1.51 -3.68
N ILE A 143 -5.01 -1.33 -3.29
CA ILE A 143 -4.09 -2.43 -3.01
C ILE A 143 -4.03 -2.66 -1.52
N LEU A 144 -4.44 -3.85 -1.10
CA LEU A 144 -4.43 -4.29 0.28
C LEU A 144 -3.01 -4.68 0.71
N ASN A 145 -2.29 -3.78 1.39
CA ASN A 145 -0.93 -4.04 1.87
C ASN A 145 -0.92 -4.75 3.23
N ALA A 146 -1.02 -6.07 3.19
CA ALA A 146 -1.04 -6.92 4.38
C ALA A 146 0.36 -7.46 4.69
N GLY A 147 1.05 -6.85 5.65
CA GLY A 147 2.31 -7.37 6.19
C GLY A 147 2.08 -8.48 7.22
N THR A 148 1.96 -8.10 8.49
CA THR A 148 1.76 -9.02 9.62
C THR A 148 0.50 -9.87 9.50
N GLY A 149 -0.58 -9.33 8.92
CA GLY A 149 -1.81 -10.08 8.65
C GLY A 149 -1.63 -11.29 7.72
N LEU A 150 -0.58 -11.31 6.89
CA LEU A 150 -0.18 -12.48 6.12
C LEU A 150 0.88 -13.30 6.85
N MET A 151 1.99 -12.66 7.22
CA MET A 151 3.21 -13.35 7.66
C MET A 151 3.03 -14.05 9.02
N ASP A 152 2.25 -13.44 9.92
CA ASP A 152 2.07 -13.95 11.28
C ASP A 152 0.86 -14.88 11.39
N HIS A 153 0.29 -15.34 10.28
CA HIS A 153 -0.85 -16.24 10.31
C HIS A 153 -0.48 -17.55 11.05
N PRO A 154 -1.35 -18.13 11.92
CA PRO A 154 -1.04 -19.35 12.69
C PRO A 154 -0.58 -20.54 11.82
N GLY A 155 -1.20 -20.72 10.66
CA GLY A 155 -0.81 -21.70 9.64
C GLY A 155 0.31 -21.27 8.67
N GLY A 156 1.04 -20.20 8.98
CA GLY A 156 2.11 -19.63 8.14
C GLY A 156 1.63 -18.74 6.98
N PRO A 157 2.57 -18.09 6.25
CA PRO A 157 2.24 -17.08 5.23
C PRO A 157 1.31 -17.56 4.13
N ALA A 158 1.48 -18.80 3.64
CA ALA A 158 0.61 -19.37 2.61
C ALA A 158 -0.85 -19.51 3.09
N ALA A 159 -1.06 -19.80 4.38
CA ALA A 159 -2.39 -19.83 4.97
C ALA A 159 -2.95 -18.41 5.13
N GLY A 160 -2.11 -17.43 5.49
CA GLY A 160 -2.48 -16.01 5.49
C GLY A 160 -3.00 -15.54 4.13
N VAL A 161 -2.29 -15.88 3.04
CA VAL A 161 -2.72 -15.55 1.67
C VAL A 161 -4.09 -16.18 1.37
N ARG A 162 -4.28 -17.47 1.66
CA ARG A 162 -5.57 -18.14 1.48
C ARG A 162 -6.69 -17.48 2.30
N ALA A 163 -6.40 -17.09 3.54
CA ALA A 163 -7.36 -16.39 4.40
C ALA A 163 -7.82 -15.06 3.79
N PHE A 164 -6.91 -14.24 3.26
CA PHE A 164 -7.28 -13.00 2.59
C PHE A 164 -8.11 -13.23 1.32
N HIS A 165 -7.75 -14.23 0.51
CA HIS A 165 -8.53 -14.56 -0.68
C HIS A 165 -9.96 -14.99 -0.33
N GLU A 166 -10.11 -15.87 0.66
CA GLU A 166 -11.43 -16.29 1.13
C GLU A 166 -12.23 -15.12 1.71
N ALA A 167 -11.60 -14.29 2.55
CA ALA A 167 -12.26 -13.11 3.14
C ALA A 167 -12.76 -12.14 2.07
N LEU A 168 -11.96 -11.90 1.02
CA LEU A 168 -12.34 -11.01 -0.07
C LEU A 168 -13.52 -11.55 -0.88
N LEU A 169 -13.56 -12.86 -1.13
CA LEU A 169 -14.69 -13.51 -1.82
C LEU A 169 -15.97 -13.36 -1.01
N ARG A 170 -15.91 -13.68 0.29
CA ARG A 170 -17.05 -13.58 1.21
C ARG A 170 -17.54 -12.14 1.38
N PHE A 171 -16.62 -11.20 1.58
CA PHE A 171 -16.92 -9.78 1.70
C PHE A 171 -17.66 -9.25 0.47
N ARG A 172 -17.19 -9.63 -0.74
CA ARG A 172 -17.85 -9.25 -1.99
C ARG A 172 -19.21 -9.89 -2.19
N ALA A 173 -19.43 -11.08 -1.63
CA ALA A 173 -20.72 -11.76 -1.62
C ALA A 173 -21.67 -11.23 -0.54
N GLY A 174 -21.23 -10.29 0.31
CA GLY A 174 -22.02 -9.80 1.46
C GLY A 174 -22.18 -10.85 2.57
N GLU A 175 -21.33 -11.87 2.59
CA GLU A 175 -21.36 -12.92 3.61
C GLU A 175 -20.73 -12.45 4.92
N SER A 176 -21.19 -13.04 6.02
CA SER A 176 -20.64 -12.79 7.34
C SER A 176 -19.18 -13.25 7.43
N LEU A 177 -18.32 -12.41 8.01
CA LEU A 177 -16.97 -12.76 8.45
C LEU A 177 -16.96 -13.11 9.95
N ALA A 178 -18.11 -13.38 10.56
CA ALA A 178 -18.18 -13.82 11.94
C ALA A 178 -17.48 -15.19 12.07
N PRO A 179 -16.45 -15.29 12.95
CA PRO A 179 -15.72 -16.52 13.23
C PRO A 179 -16.63 -17.77 13.24
N GLU A 180 -17.65 -17.74 14.07
CA GLU A 180 -18.52 -18.86 14.42
C GLU A 180 -19.30 -19.42 13.24
N SER A 181 -19.50 -18.61 12.20
CA SER A 181 -20.23 -18.99 10.97
C SER A 181 -19.34 -19.72 9.94
N LEU A 182 -18.03 -19.79 10.17
CA LEU A 182 -17.06 -20.28 9.19
C LEU A 182 -16.63 -21.73 9.45
N PRO A 183 -16.43 -22.53 8.37
CA PRO A 183 -15.83 -23.85 8.49
C PRO A 183 -14.41 -23.76 9.04
N GLU A 184 -13.88 -24.85 9.58
CA GLU A 184 -12.47 -24.90 9.97
C GLU A 184 -11.55 -24.62 8.78
N GLY A 185 -10.61 -23.69 8.96
CA GLY A 185 -9.72 -23.29 7.87
C GLY A 185 -8.88 -22.04 8.19
N PRO A 186 -8.09 -21.56 7.21
CA PRO A 186 -7.22 -20.40 7.39
C PRO A 186 -7.97 -19.12 7.74
N LEU A 187 -9.06 -18.79 7.04
CA LEU A 187 -9.84 -17.58 7.34
C LEU A 187 -10.38 -17.62 8.77
N ARG A 188 -10.91 -18.77 9.18
CA ARG A 188 -11.32 -19.06 10.55
C ARG A 188 -10.18 -18.70 11.51
N GLN A 189 -9.02 -19.34 11.40
CA GLN A 189 -7.87 -19.06 12.29
C GLN A 189 -7.47 -17.58 12.33
N ALA A 190 -7.45 -16.89 11.18
CA ALA A 190 -7.13 -15.47 11.12
C ALA A 190 -8.13 -14.60 11.89
N LEU A 191 -9.42 -14.89 11.78
CA LEU A 191 -10.47 -14.12 12.46
C LEU A 191 -10.49 -14.36 13.97
N TRP A 192 -10.11 -15.55 14.44
CA TRP A 192 -9.95 -15.77 15.89
C TRP A 192 -8.77 -14.98 16.45
N LYS A 193 -7.70 -14.86 15.66
CA LYS A 193 -6.50 -14.13 16.07
C LYS A 193 -6.70 -12.62 16.05
N TRP A 194 -7.35 -12.10 15.00
CA TRP A 194 -7.40 -10.66 14.74
C TRP A 194 -8.80 -10.08 14.50
N GLY A 195 -9.84 -10.89 14.29
CA GLY A 195 -11.19 -10.45 13.90
C GLY A 195 -12.02 -9.81 15.03
N ARG A 196 -11.36 -9.08 15.93
CA ARG A 196 -12.00 -8.23 16.94
C ARG A 196 -12.11 -6.81 16.44
#